data_AF-A0AAN4Z9B6-F1
#
_entry.id   AF-A0AAN4Z9B6-F1
#
_cell.length_a   1.000
_cell.length_b   1.000
_cell.length_c   1.000
_cell.angle_alpha   90.00
_cell.angle_beta   90.00
_cell.angle_gamma   90.00
#
_symmetry.space_group_name_H-M   'P 1'
#
loop_
_entity.id
_entity.type
_entity.pdbx_description
1 polymer ?
#
loop_
_entity_poly.entity_id
_entity_poly.type
_entity_poly.pdbx_seq_one_letter_code
_entity_poly.pdbx_strand_id
1 'polypeptide(L)'
;AKTPYGGRFVYILPGKNRLIIHMKDKTKIRTRKRWSQVMYLYYLLAYRLMMKVDEQARKEIISENTFILTLDGDVDFTPQCVHLLVDLMKKNRKLGAACGRIHPRGSGLMVWYQKFEYAVGHWLQKATEHMIGCVLCSPGCFSLFRSYALMDDGVTRMYASKTVKPMDYIQYDQGEDRWLCTLLLQRGYRVEYCAASDAQTFAPEGFNEFFNQRRRWIPSTIANIFDLLKDYKNVVQVNESIS
;
A
#
# COMPACT_ATOMS: atom_id res chain seq x y z
N ALA A 1 -8.39 -15.14 -22.23
CA ALA A 1 -8.89 -14.10 -23.17
C ALA A 1 -7.85 -13.01 -23.37
N LYS A 2 -7.69 -12.51 -24.61
CA LYS A 2 -6.80 -11.38 -24.93
C LYS A 2 -7.36 -10.09 -24.31
N THR A 3 -6.49 -9.21 -23.84
CA THR A 3 -6.87 -7.90 -23.27
C THR A 3 -5.97 -6.79 -23.85
N PRO A 4 -6.37 -5.50 -23.75
CA PRO A 4 -5.55 -4.40 -24.24
C PRO A 4 -4.13 -4.34 -23.62
N TYR A 5 -3.98 -4.82 -22.39
CA TYR A 5 -2.71 -4.87 -21.65
C TYR A 5 -1.96 -6.21 -21.75
N GLY A 6 -2.49 -7.19 -22.49
CA GLY A 6 -1.90 -8.53 -22.61
C GLY A 6 -2.95 -9.64 -22.65
N GLY A 7 -3.07 -10.38 -21.56
CA GLY A 7 -4.02 -11.48 -21.42
C GLY A 7 -4.67 -11.55 -20.04
N ARG A 8 -5.77 -12.29 -19.96
CA ARG A 8 -6.50 -12.56 -18.72
C ARG A 8 -6.99 -14.00 -18.68
N PHE A 9 -6.74 -14.65 -17.55
CA PHE A 9 -7.30 -15.94 -17.19
C PHE A 9 -8.30 -15.75 -16.05
N VAL A 10 -9.41 -16.48 -16.10
CA VAL A 10 -10.44 -16.44 -15.06
C VAL A 10 -10.70 -17.86 -14.62
N TYR A 11 -10.56 -18.11 -13.33
CA TYR A 11 -10.81 -19.39 -12.71
C TYR A 11 -11.84 -19.22 -11.58
N ILE A 12 -12.73 -20.19 -11.42
CA ILE A 12 -13.69 -20.21 -10.33
C ILE A 12 -13.14 -21.18 -9.28
N LEU A 13 -12.65 -20.63 -8.18
CA LEU A 13 -12.20 -21.38 -7.01
C LEU A 13 -13.40 -22.01 -6.28
N PRO A 14 -13.17 -23.01 -5.41
CA PRO A 14 -14.19 -23.51 -4.50
C PRO A 14 -14.91 -22.38 -3.76
N GLY A 15 -16.21 -22.54 -3.52
CA GLY A 15 -17.06 -21.49 -2.94
C GLY A 15 -17.47 -20.38 -3.93
N LYS A 16 -17.34 -20.61 -5.24
CA LYS A 16 -17.70 -19.66 -6.32
C LYS A 16 -16.86 -18.37 -6.33
N ASN A 17 -15.72 -18.38 -5.64
CA ASN A 17 -14.77 -17.26 -5.64
C ASN A 17 -14.09 -17.14 -6.99
N ARG A 18 -14.02 -15.94 -7.56
CA ARG A 18 -13.37 -15.74 -8.87
C ARG A 18 -11.92 -15.34 -8.67
N LEU A 19 -11.00 -16.18 -9.13
CA LEU A 19 -9.60 -15.84 -9.30
C LEU A 19 -9.40 -15.28 -10.71
N ILE A 20 -8.94 -14.04 -10.81
CA ILE A 20 -8.69 -13.37 -12.08
C ILE A 20 -7.20 -13.08 -12.17
N ILE A 21 -6.51 -13.76 -13.10
CA ILE A 21 -5.08 -13.60 -13.32
C ILE A 21 -4.88 -12.73 -14.56
N HIS A 22 -4.17 -11.62 -14.42
CA HIS A 22 -3.86 -10.70 -15.51
C HIS A 22 -2.39 -10.88 -15.90
N MET A 23 -2.17 -11.33 -17.14
CA MET A 23 -0.84 -11.47 -17.73
C MET A 23 -0.52 -10.20 -18.51
N LYS A 24 0.46 -9.44 -18.03
CA LYS A 24 0.82 -8.15 -18.59
C LYS A 24 1.87 -8.31 -19.69
N ASP A 25 1.62 -7.67 -20.83
CA ASP A 25 2.57 -7.59 -21.93
C ASP A 25 3.42 -6.33 -21.79
N LYS A 26 4.72 -6.50 -21.53
CA LYS A 26 5.68 -5.40 -21.33
C LYS A 26 5.77 -4.42 -22.51
N THR A 27 5.33 -4.82 -23.70
CA THR A 27 5.33 -3.95 -24.90
C THR A 27 4.11 -3.04 -24.96
N LYS A 28 3.04 -3.36 -24.21
CA LYS A 28 1.75 -2.65 -24.23
C LYS A 28 1.51 -1.80 -22.99
N ILE A 29 2.26 -2.04 -21.92
CA ILE A 29 2.10 -1.30 -20.67
C ILE A 29 3.41 -0.63 -20.26
N ARG A 30 3.29 0.43 -19.45
CA ARG A 30 4.45 1.03 -18.78
C ARG A 30 5.06 0.01 -17.83
N THR A 31 6.38 -0.14 -17.92
CA THR A 31 7.17 -1.01 -17.05
C THR A 31 7.30 -0.37 -15.67
N ARG A 32 7.71 -1.16 -14.65
CA ARG A 32 7.75 -0.84 -13.19
C ARG A 32 6.51 -1.27 -12.40
N LYS A 33 6.72 -1.47 -11.09
CA LYS A 33 5.70 -1.92 -10.12
C LYS A 33 4.55 -0.92 -10.00
N ARG A 34 4.85 0.37 -9.79
CA ARG A 34 3.84 1.44 -9.69
C ARG A 34 2.85 1.48 -10.85
N TRP A 35 3.32 1.44 -12.10
CA TRP A 35 2.42 1.48 -13.26
C TRP A 35 1.48 0.27 -13.35
N SER A 36 1.93 -0.86 -12.81
CA SER A 36 1.05 -2.03 -12.66
C SER A 36 -0.03 -1.79 -11.62
N GLN A 37 0.33 -1.22 -10.46
CA GLN A 37 -0.64 -0.84 -9.42
C GLN A 37 -1.63 0.20 -9.96
N VAL A 38 -1.18 1.26 -10.64
CA VAL A 38 -2.05 2.26 -11.29
C VAL A 38 -3.08 1.57 -12.21
N MET A 39 -2.63 0.68 -13.10
CA MET A 39 -3.54 -0.07 -13.97
C MET A 39 -4.60 -0.85 -13.18
N TYR A 40 -4.21 -1.51 -12.09
CA TYR A 40 -5.15 -2.27 -11.25
C TYR A 40 -6.09 -1.37 -10.47
N LEU A 41 -5.64 -0.22 -9.97
CA LEU A 41 -6.51 0.75 -9.31
C LEU A 41 -7.62 1.22 -10.27
N TYR A 42 -7.28 1.60 -11.51
CA TYR A 42 -8.29 1.94 -12.52
C TYR A 42 -9.21 0.76 -12.85
N TYR A 43 -8.68 -0.46 -12.97
CA TYR A 43 -9.50 -1.63 -13.25
C TYR A 43 -10.47 -1.97 -12.11
N LEU A 44 -10.00 -1.96 -10.86
CA LEU A 44 -10.79 -2.35 -9.69
C LEU A 44 -11.76 -1.24 -9.28
N LEU A 45 -11.28 -0.01 -9.19
CA LEU A 45 -12.06 1.12 -8.69
C LEU A 45 -12.96 1.70 -9.78
N ALA A 46 -12.40 2.11 -10.91
CA ALA A 46 -13.21 2.73 -11.97
C ALA A 46 -14.08 1.70 -12.69
N TYR A 47 -13.48 0.64 -13.24
CA TYR A 47 -14.23 -0.30 -14.09
C TYR A 47 -15.08 -1.31 -13.31
N ARG A 48 -14.54 -1.94 -12.25
CA ARG A 48 -15.26 -3.00 -11.52
C ARG A 48 -16.25 -2.45 -10.50
N LEU A 49 -15.92 -1.36 -9.83
CA LEU A 49 -16.73 -0.80 -8.75
C LEU A 49 -17.68 0.29 -9.27
N MET A 50 -17.18 1.28 -10.03
CA MET A 50 -17.95 2.47 -10.38
C MET A 50 -18.78 2.37 -11.65
N MET A 51 -18.30 1.73 -12.71
CA MET A 51 -19.03 1.64 -13.98
C MET A 51 -20.28 0.73 -13.95
N LYS A 52 -20.55 0.06 -12.81
CA LYS A 52 -21.67 -0.88 -12.65
C LYS A 52 -22.81 -0.35 -11.77
N VAL A 53 -22.68 0.87 -11.28
CA VAL A 53 -23.62 1.50 -10.37
C VAL A 53 -23.90 2.88 -10.95
N ASP A 54 -25.17 3.23 -11.16
CA ASP A 54 -25.48 4.54 -11.76
C ASP A 54 -25.62 5.63 -10.67
N GLU A 55 -26.20 5.26 -9.53
CA GLU A 55 -26.49 6.18 -8.42
C GLU A 55 -25.24 6.56 -7.61
N GLN A 56 -25.00 7.86 -7.46
CA GLN A 56 -23.81 8.40 -6.79
C GLN A 56 -23.75 8.09 -5.29
N ALA A 57 -24.87 8.21 -4.56
CA ALA A 57 -24.92 7.88 -3.14
C ALA A 57 -24.57 6.40 -2.89
N ARG A 58 -25.03 5.52 -3.78
CA ARG A 58 -24.73 4.09 -3.71
C ARG A 58 -23.25 3.79 -4.00
N LYS A 59 -22.62 4.51 -4.94
CA LYS A 59 -21.18 4.42 -5.21
C LYS A 59 -20.35 4.74 -3.98
N GLU A 60 -20.70 5.81 -3.28
CA GLU A 60 -20.00 6.24 -2.07
C GLU A 60 -20.05 5.15 -1.00
N ILE A 61 -21.24 4.68 -0.62
CA ILE A 61 -21.42 3.60 0.38
C ILE A 61 -20.64 2.34 0.00
N ILE A 62 -20.68 1.94 -1.28
CA ILE A 62 -19.93 0.77 -1.76
C ILE A 62 -18.43 1.00 -1.62
N SER A 63 -17.92 2.15 -2.03
CA SER A 63 -16.49 2.47 -1.98
C SER A 63 -15.96 2.60 -0.55
N GLU A 64 -16.78 3.07 0.38
CA GLU A 64 -16.42 3.13 1.79
C GLU A 64 -16.29 1.74 2.42
N ASN A 65 -17.07 0.77 1.93
CA ASN A 65 -17.11 -0.61 2.43
C ASN A 65 -16.34 -1.60 1.53
N THR A 66 -15.60 -1.10 0.54
CA THR A 66 -14.74 -1.92 -0.33
C THR A 66 -13.30 -1.70 0.03
N PHE A 67 -12.57 -2.78 0.29
CA PHE A 67 -11.17 -2.75 0.66
C PHE A 67 -10.32 -3.49 -0.37
N ILE A 68 -9.11 -2.99 -0.61
CA ILE A 68 -8.11 -3.58 -1.50
C ILE A 68 -6.94 -4.04 -0.64
N LEU A 69 -6.72 -5.36 -0.58
CA LEU A 69 -5.56 -5.95 0.07
C LEU A 69 -4.40 -6.05 -0.93
N THR A 70 -3.26 -5.44 -0.60
CA THR A 70 -2.01 -5.58 -1.35
C THR A 70 -1.11 -6.59 -0.66
N LEU A 71 -0.56 -7.51 -1.45
CA LEU A 71 0.27 -8.62 -0.99
C LEU A 71 1.50 -8.75 -1.89
N ASP A 72 2.65 -9.01 -1.29
CA ASP A 72 3.82 -9.51 -2.04
C ASP A 72 3.69 -11.04 -2.23
N GLY A 73 4.36 -11.57 -3.26
CA GLY A 73 4.19 -12.97 -3.69
C GLY A 73 4.78 -14.01 -2.74
N ASP A 74 5.61 -13.59 -1.80
CA ASP A 74 6.31 -14.39 -0.79
C ASP A 74 5.74 -14.21 0.61
N VAL A 75 4.55 -13.61 0.72
CA VAL A 75 3.90 -13.31 2.00
C VAL A 75 2.97 -14.43 2.42
N ASP A 76 3.14 -14.86 3.65
CA ASP A 76 2.34 -15.87 4.32
C ASP A 76 1.59 -15.24 5.50
N PHE A 77 0.31 -15.53 5.62
CA PHE A 77 -0.57 -14.94 6.63
C PHE A 77 -1.76 -15.86 6.90
N THR A 78 -2.38 -15.69 8.06
CA THR A 78 -3.62 -16.41 8.41
C THR A 78 -4.86 -15.59 8.04
N PRO A 79 -6.00 -16.22 7.73
CA PRO A 79 -7.25 -15.48 7.45
C PRO A 79 -7.65 -14.52 8.57
N GLN A 80 -7.36 -14.87 9.82
CA GLN A 80 -7.64 -14.03 10.99
C GLN A 80 -6.94 -12.67 10.92
N CYS A 81 -5.73 -12.62 10.37
CA CYS A 81 -4.97 -11.38 10.21
C CYS A 81 -5.70 -10.39 9.28
N VAL A 82 -6.33 -10.89 8.21
CA VAL A 82 -7.16 -10.05 7.32
C VAL A 82 -8.43 -9.56 8.03
N HIS A 83 -9.07 -10.41 8.84
CA HIS A 83 -10.22 -10.01 9.65
C HIS A 83 -9.87 -8.85 10.60
N LEU A 84 -8.73 -8.94 11.30
CA LEU A 84 -8.26 -7.88 12.18
C LEU A 84 -8.02 -6.56 11.45
N LEU A 85 -7.47 -6.59 10.23
CA LEU A 85 -7.31 -5.38 9.42
C LEU A 85 -8.67 -4.80 9.01
N VAL A 86 -9.60 -5.65 8.56
CA VAL A 86 -10.96 -5.20 8.18
C VAL A 86 -11.69 -4.61 9.38
N ASP A 87 -11.59 -5.20 10.56
CA ASP A 87 -12.20 -4.70 11.78
C ASP A 87 -11.61 -3.36 12.20
N LEU A 88 -10.29 -3.18 12.05
CA LEU A 88 -9.64 -1.89 12.26
C LEU A 88 -10.16 -0.83 11.27
N MET A 89 -10.24 -1.18 9.97
CA MET A 89 -10.81 -0.30 8.95
C MET A 89 -12.28 0.07 9.24
N LYS A 90 -13.08 -0.83 9.80
CA LYS A 90 -14.48 -0.54 10.13
C LYS A 90 -14.65 0.47 11.28
N LYS A 91 -13.70 0.54 12.22
CA LYS A 91 -13.78 1.45 13.39
C LYS A 91 -13.71 2.93 13.01
N ASN A 92 -12.99 3.27 11.94
CA ASN A 92 -12.78 4.66 11.54
C ASN A 92 -12.96 4.83 10.03
N ARG A 93 -13.98 5.59 9.61
CA ARG A 93 -14.26 5.89 8.19
C ARG A 93 -13.14 6.69 7.52
N LYS A 94 -12.42 7.55 8.26
CA LYS A 94 -11.26 8.31 7.76
C LYS A 94 -9.99 7.46 7.63
N LEU A 95 -10.00 6.20 8.10
CA LEU A 95 -8.86 5.29 7.93
C LEU A 95 -8.75 4.85 6.47
N GLY A 96 -7.75 5.39 5.78
CA GLY A 96 -7.48 5.16 4.36
C GLY A 96 -6.64 3.91 4.11
N ALA A 97 -5.73 3.57 5.03
CA ALA A 97 -4.93 2.36 4.96
C ALA A 97 -4.63 1.76 6.34
N ALA A 98 -4.56 0.45 6.41
CA ALA A 98 -4.11 -0.30 7.58
C ALA A 98 -3.08 -1.35 7.19
N CYS A 99 -2.00 -1.47 7.96
CA CYS A 99 -0.96 -2.48 7.73
C CYS A 99 -0.83 -3.43 8.92
N GLY A 100 -0.48 -4.68 8.64
CA GLY A 100 -0.15 -5.66 9.68
C GLY A 100 1.31 -5.59 10.12
N ARG A 101 1.63 -6.32 11.19
CA ARG A 101 2.99 -6.59 11.63
C ARG A 101 3.67 -7.59 10.71
N ILE A 102 4.86 -7.22 10.24
CA ILE A 102 5.66 -8.05 9.34
C ILE A 102 6.78 -8.73 10.11
N HIS A 103 6.84 -10.06 10.01
CA HIS A 103 7.90 -10.88 10.59
C HIS A 103 8.80 -11.43 9.48
N PRO A 104 10.07 -11.01 9.42
CA PRO A 104 11.00 -11.56 8.45
C PRO A 104 11.33 -13.02 8.78
N ARG A 105 11.25 -13.90 7.78
CA ARG A 105 11.67 -15.30 7.81
C ARG A 105 12.89 -15.50 6.89
N GLY A 106 13.64 -16.56 7.17
CA GLY A 106 14.88 -16.90 6.48
C GLY A 106 15.96 -17.33 7.47
N SER A 107 17.18 -17.50 6.96
CA SER A 107 18.34 -18.02 7.69
C SER A 107 19.56 -17.10 7.56
N GLY A 108 20.50 -17.22 8.51
CA GLY A 108 21.77 -16.48 8.50
C GLY A 108 21.75 -15.13 9.24
N LEU A 109 22.94 -14.56 9.43
CA LEU A 109 23.17 -13.35 10.22
C LEU A 109 22.41 -12.12 9.69
N MET A 110 22.28 -12.01 8.37
CA MET A 110 21.57 -10.90 7.74
C MET A 110 20.08 -10.89 8.09
N VAL A 111 19.47 -12.07 8.21
CA VAL A 111 18.06 -12.19 8.63
C VAL A 111 17.91 -11.85 10.11
N TRP A 112 18.86 -12.26 10.96
CA TRP A 112 18.86 -11.85 12.38
C TRP A 112 18.98 -10.34 12.54
N TYR A 113 19.87 -9.71 11.77
CA TYR A 113 20.00 -8.26 11.75
C TYR A 113 18.69 -7.58 11.32
N GLN A 114 18.05 -8.06 10.25
CA GLN A 114 16.77 -7.53 9.80
C GLN A 114 15.64 -7.77 10.81
N LYS A 115 15.61 -8.94 11.50
CA LYS A 115 14.66 -9.19 12.60
C LYS A 115 14.83 -8.17 13.71
N PHE A 116 16.08 -7.87 14.09
CA PHE A 116 16.39 -6.85 15.08
C PHE A 116 15.94 -5.45 14.61
N GLU A 117 16.30 -5.04 13.39
CA GLU A 117 15.87 -3.76 12.83
C GLU A 117 14.36 -3.63 12.75
N TYR A 118 13.66 -4.68 12.31
CA TYR A 118 12.21 -4.71 12.27
C TYR A 118 11.65 -4.61 13.69
N ALA A 119 12.18 -5.34 14.67
CA ALA A 119 11.74 -5.24 16.06
C ALA A 119 11.91 -3.81 16.59
N VAL A 120 13.07 -3.19 16.40
CA VAL A 120 13.34 -1.80 16.80
C VAL A 120 12.40 -0.82 16.10
N GLY A 121 12.22 -0.94 14.79
CA GLY A 121 11.31 -0.10 14.02
C GLY A 121 9.84 -0.26 14.44
N HIS A 122 9.40 -1.49 14.75
CA HIS A 122 8.05 -1.74 15.24
C HIS A 122 7.85 -1.26 16.68
N TRP A 123 8.84 -1.40 17.56
CA TRP A 123 8.72 -1.05 18.97
C TRP A 123 8.91 0.43 19.25
N LEU A 124 9.84 1.09 18.57
CA LEU A 124 10.10 2.52 18.78
C LEU A 124 9.32 3.34 17.77
N GLN A 125 9.61 3.18 16.48
CA GLN A 125 9.08 4.08 15.46
C GLN A 125 7.57 3.91 15.28
N LYS A 126 7.06 2.68 15.15
CA LYS A 126 5.62 2.45 14.95
C LYS A 126 4.80 2.71 16.21
N ALA A 127 5.35 2.47 17.40
CA ALA A 127 4.68 2.85 18.65
C ALA A 127 4.61 4.37 18.80
N THR A 128 5.70 5.10 18.51
CA THR A 128 5.71 6.56 18.51
C THR A 128 4.76 7.12 17.45
N GLU A 129 4.79 6.61 16.22
CA GLU A 129 3.86 7.01 15.15
C GLU A 129 2.39 6.74 15.53
N HIS A 130 2.10 5.61 16.21
CA HIS A 130 0.76 5.31 16.70
C HIS A 130 0.32 6.27 17.83
N MET A 131 1.22 6.60 18.75
CA MET A 131 0.97 7.56 19.84
C MET A 131 0.75 8.99 19.32
N ILE A 132 1.49 9.39 18.28
CA ILE A 132 1.34 10.69 17.60
C ILE A 132 0.06 10.72 16.74
N GLY A 133 -0.56 9.56 16.51
CA GLY A 133 -1.86 9.45 15.89
C GLY A 133 -1.83 8.97 14.45
N CYS A 134 -0.68 8.88 13.79
CA CYS A 134 -0.63 8.40 12.40
C CYS A 134 0.71 7.75 12.00
N VAL A 135 0.60 6.65 11.27
CA VAL A 135 1.73 5.90 10.72
C VAL A 135 2.14 6.48 9.36
N LEU A 136 3.43 6.77 9.17
CA LEU A 136 3.89 7.48 7.98
C LEU A 136 4.00 6.61 6.72
N CYS A 137 3.94 5.29 6.89
CA CYS A 137 4.03 4.33 5.80
C CYS A 137 3.43 2.99 6.21
N SER A 138 2.58 2.45 5.34
CA SER A 138 2.15 1.05 5.35
C SER A 138 3.05 0.25 4.40
N PRO A 139 3.74 -0.81 4.84
CA PRO A 139 4.55 -1.65 3.96
C PRO A 139 3.66 -2.38 2.95
N GLY A 140 4.00 -2.34 1.65
CA GLY A 140 3.16 -2.90 0.58
C GLY A 140 2.92 -4.42 0.63
N CYS A 141 3.71 -5.16 1.41
CA CYS A 141 3.66 -6.61 1.50
C CYS A 141 2.41 -7.16 2.21
N PHE A 142 1.80 -6.43 3.14
CA PHE A 142 0.55 -6.84 3.79
C PHE A 142 -0.23 -5.61 4.29
N SER A 143 -0.91 -4.94 3.36
CA SER A 143 -1.61 -3.68 3.62
C SER A 143 -3.00 -3.66 2.99
N LEU A 144 -3.97 -3.12 3.74
CA LEU A 144 -5.36 -3.00 3.34
C LEU A 144 -5.70 -1.53 3.12
N PHE A 145 -6.17 -1.19 1.93
CA PHE A 145 -6.54 0.18 1.55
C PHE A 145 -8.04 0.32 1.34
N ARG A 146 -8.63 1.45 1.77
CA ARG A 146 -10.04 1.75 1.50
C ARG A 146 -10.21 2.27 0.08
N SER A 147 -11.18 1.72 -0.65
CA SER A 147 -11.47 2.14 -2.02
C SER A 147 -11.87 3.61 -2.10
N TYR A 148 -12.70 4.09 -1.17
CA TYR A 148 -13.07 5.51 -1.08
C TYR A 148 -11.84 6.43 -1.00
N ALA A 149 -10.87 6.12 -0.14
CA ALA A 149 -9.66 6.93 0.03
C ALA A 149 -8.75 6.88 -1.20
N LEU A 150 -8.63 5.71 -1.84
CA LEU A 150 -7.87 5.57 -3.08
C LEU A 150 -8.54 6.31 -4.24
N MET A 151 -9.87 6.36 -4.28
CA MET A 151 -10.64 7.03 -5.32
C MET A 151 -10.64 8.55 -5.21
N ASP A 152 -10.11 9.11 -4.12
CA ASP A 152 -9.87 10.55 -4.02
C ASP A 152 -9.02 11.01 -5.21
N ASP A 153 -9.53 11.98 -5.95
CA ASP A 153 -8.91 12.50 -7.17
C ASP A 153 -7.49 13.00 -6.91
N GLY A 154 -7.23 13.58 -5.73
CA GLY A 154 -5.91 14.02 -5.31
C GLY A 154 -4.94 12.87 -5.07
N VAL A 155 -5.42 11.69 -4.68
CA VAL A 155 -4.60 10.50 -4.48
C VAL A 155 -4.34 9.80 -5.82
N THR A 156 -5.39 9.35 -6.52
CA THR A 156 -5.22 8.54 -7.73
C THR A 156 -4.53 9.31 -8.85
N ARG A 157 -4.89 10.59 -9.07
CA ARG A 157 -4.28 11.39 -10.15
C ARG A 157 -2.79 11.63 -9.89
N MET A 158 -2.42 11.96 -8.66
CA MET A 158 -1.02 12.18 -8.28
C MET A 158 -0.21 10.88 -8.31
N TYR A 159 -0.80 9.77 -7.86
CA TYR A 159 -0.15 8.46 -7.92
C TYR A 159 0.14 8.02 -9.36
N ALA A 160 -0.78 8.34 -10.28
CA ALA A 160 -0.67 8.08 -11.72
C ALA A 160 0.17 9.13 -12.49
N SER A 161 0.74 10.12 -11.81
CA SER A 161 1.58 11.15 -12.44
C SER A 161 2.86 10.55 -13.04
N LYS A 162 3.31 11.09 -14.17
CA LYS A 162 4.56 10.65 -14.80
C LYS A 162 5.75 11.18 -14.00
N THR A 163 6.76 10.35 -13.85
CA THR A 163 8.07 10.74 -13.31
C THR A 163 8.83 11.55 -14.35
N VAL A 164 9.20 12.77 -14.01
CA VAL A 164 9.94 13.66 -14.91
C VAL A 164 11.30 14.01 -14.32
N LYS A 165 11.35 14.33 -13.02
CA LYS A 165 12.57 14.72 -12.31
C LYS A 165 13.23 13.50 -11.68
N PRO A 166 14.56 13.55 -11.43
CA PRO A 166 15.27 12.48 -10.72
C PRO A 166 14.67 12.13 -9.35
N MET A 167 14.20 13.15 -8.62
CA MET A 167 13.55 12.96 -7.31
C MET A 167 12.25 12.15 -7.43
N ASP A 168 11.46 12.37 -8.48
CA ASP A 168 10.22 11.66 -8.73
C ASP A 168 10.48 10.15 -8.90
N TYR A 169 11.60 9.75 -9.53
CA TYR A 169 11.94 8.33 -9.67
C TYR A 169 12.25 7.68 -8.31
N ILE A 170 12.88 8.41 -7.39
CA ILE A 170 13.18 7.92 -6.05
C ILE A 170 11.90 7.84 -5.21
N GLN A 171 11.07 8.88 -5.28
CA GLN A 171 9.86 8.97 -4.47
C GLN A 171 8.75 8.05 -5.01
N TYR A 172 8.41 8.17 -6.29
CA TYR A 172 7.23 7.54 -6.87
C TYR A 172 7.49 6.10 -7.30
N ASP A 173 8.64 5.81 -7.92
CA ASP A 173 8.89 4.47 -8.50
C ASP A 173 9.66 3.51 -7.58
N GLN A 174 10.52 4.00 -6.68
CA GLN A 174 11.31 3.13 -5.78
C GLN A 174 10.65 2.87 -4.42
N GLY A 175 9.76 3.75 -3.97
CA GLY A 175 8.97 3.57 -2.75
C GLY A 175 7.51 3.93 -2.98
N GLU A 176 6.94 3.31 -4.01
CA GLU A 176 5.56 3.52 -4.45
C GLU A 176 4.52 3.30 -3.34
N ASP A 177 4.76 2.36 -2.43
CA ASP A 177 3.86 2.09 -1.31
C ASP A 177 3.89 3.25 -0.30
N ARG A 178 5.09 3.82 -0.05
CA ARG A 178 5.26 4.99 0.82
C ARG A 178 4.67 6.23 0.18
N TRP A 179 4.90 6.42 -1.12
CA TRP A 179 4.32 7.53 -1.87
C TRP A 179 2.78 7.52 -1.80
N LEU A 180 2.17 6.35 -1.97
CA LEU A 180 0.72 6.21 -1.83
C LEU A 180 0.24 6.58 -0.42
N CYS A 181 0.98 6.19 0.62
CA CYS A 181 0.66 6.59 2.00
C CYS A 181 0.81 8.11 2.19
N THR A 182 1.89 8.72 1.71
CA THR A 182 2.09 10.18 1.78
C THR A 182 0.93 10.93 1.15
N LEU A 183 0.45 10.50 -0.02
CA LEU A 183 -0.71 11.09 -0.68
C LEU A 183 -1.99 10.96 0.17
N LEU A 184 -2.22 9.82 0.80
CA LEU A 184 -3.36 9.63 1.71
C LEU A 184 -3.30 10.62 2.89
N LEU A 185 -2.12 10.78 3.49
CA LEU A 185 -1.90 11.69 4.62
C LEU A 185 -2.14 13.15 4.22
N GLN A 186 -1.62 13.59 3.07
CA GLN A 186 -1.82 14.93 2.51
C GLN A 186 -3.29 15.25 2.18
N ARG A 187 -4.11 14.21 2.00
CA ARG A 187 -5.55 14.31 1.75
C ARG A 187 -6.41 14.17 3.02
N GLY A 188 -5.78 14.08 4.20
CA GLY A 188 -6.47 14.01 5.48
C GLY A 188 -6.92 12.60 5.90
N TYR A 189 -6.52 11.56 5.15
CA TYR A 189 -6.77 10.19 5.55
C TYR A 189 -5.77 9.74 6.60
N ARG A 190 -6.22 8.84 7.46
CA ARG A 190 -5.36 8.20 8.46
C ARG A 190 -4.72 6.95 7.87
N VAL A 191 -3.53 6.62 8.36
CA VAL A 191 -2.86 5.35 8.12
C VAL A 191 -2.51 4.74 9.47
N GLU A 192 -2.92 3.50 9.71
CA GLU A 192 -2.74 2.82 10.99
C GLU A 192 -1.99 1.50 10.88
N TYR A 193 -1.40 1.10 12.00
CA TYR A 193 -0.67 -0.15 12.16
C TYR A 193 -1.41 -1.05 13.13
N CYS A 194 -1.73 -2.27 12.68
CA CYS A 194 -2.39 -3.30 13.46
C CYS A 194 -1.34 -4.28 14.01
N ALA A 195 -0.90 -4.03 15.24
CA ALA A 195 0.06 -4.86 15.96
C ALA A 195 -0.38 -6.34 16.13
N ALA A 196 -1.68 -6.62 16.12
CA ALA A 196 -2.24 -7.97 16.31
C ALA A 196 -2.37 -8.76 14.99
N SER A 197 -2.16 -8.12 13.84
CA SER A 197 -2.32 -8.74 12.53
C SER A 197 -0.95 -9.12 11.96
N ASP A 198 -0.54 -10.37 12.16
CA ASP A 198 0.80 -10.84 11.79
C ASP A 198 0.86 -11.42 10.36
N ALA A 199 1.89 -11.04 9.61
CA ALA A 199 2.23 -11.64 8.32
C ALA A 199 3.74 -11.89 8.26
N GLN A 200 4.15 -12.85 7.45
CA GLN A 200 5.53 -13.30 7.32
C GLN A 200 6.01 -13.19 5.88
N THR A 201 7.24 -12.73 5.69
CA THR A 201 7.86 -12.48 4.36
C THR A 201 9.30 -12.98 4.36
N PHE A 202 9.84 -13.33 3.20
CA PHE A 202 11.23 -13.76 3.08
C PHE A 202 12.15 -12.55 3.07
N ALA A 203 13.05 -12.50 4.05
CA ALA A 203 14.07 -11.47 4.13
C ALA A 203 15.30 -11.84 3.28
N PRO A 204 15.96 -10.86 2.64
CA PRO A 204 17.26 -11.05 2.02
C PRO A 204 18.26 -11.76 2.95
N GLU A 205 18.82 -12.89 2.50
CA GLU A 205 19.82 -13.63 3.29
C GLU A 205 21.26 -13.14 2.99
N GLY A 206 21.49 -12.62 1.78
CA GLY A 206 22.79 -12.11 1.34
C GLY A 206 22.94 -10.59 1.46
N PHE A 207 24.18 -10.12 1.64
CA PHE A 207 24.49 -8.69 1.72
C PHE A 207 24.11 -7.91 0.46
N ASN A 208 24.34 -8.46 -0.73
CA ASN A 208 24.04 -7.76 -1.98
C ASN A 208 22.54 -7.51 -2.17
N GLU A 209 21.70 -8.48 -1.83
CA GLU A 209 20.23 -8.34 -1.89
C GLU A 209 19.74 -7.33 -0.86
N PHE A 210 20.24 -7.45 0.37
CA PHE A 210 19.98 -6.49 1.45
C PHE A 210 20.38 -5.05 1.05
N PHE A 211 21.60 -4.88 0.53
CA PHE A 211 22.10 -3.57 0.09
C PHE A 211 21.25 -2.97 -1.03
N ASN A 212 20.87 -3.78 -2.02
CA ASN A 212 19.98 -3.34 -3.11
C ASN A 212 18.57 -2.97 -2.62
N GLN A 213 18.06 -3.64 -1.59
CA GLN A 213 16.81 -3.27 -0.94
C GLN A 213 16.95 -1.90 -0.25
N ARG A 214 17.99 -1.71 0.56
CA ARG A 214 18.22 -0.46 1.32
C ARG A 214 18.52 0.74 0.45
N ARG A 215 19.23 0.54 -0.67
CA ARG A 215 19.48 1.59 -1.66
C ARG A 215 18.19 2.16 -2.26
N ARG A 216 17.09 1.39 -2.29
CA ARG A 216 15.76 1.87 -2.72
C ARG A 216 14.98 2.48 -1.57
N TRP A 217 14.97 1.82 -0.42
CA TRP A 217 14.09 2.18 0.70
C TRP A 217 14.51 3.46 1.42
N ILE A 218 15.82 3.64 1.67
CA ILE A 218 16.31 4.77 2.46
C ILE A 218 16.10 6.10 1.71
N PRO A 219 16.52 6.26 0.43
CA PRO A 219 16.33 7.53 -0.27
C PRO A 219 14.85 7.87 -0.45
N SER A 220 14.00 6.88 -0.75
CA SER A 220 12.56 7.10 -0.87
C SER A 220 11.91 7.50 0.45
N THR A 221 12.37 6.93 1.57
CA THR A 221 11.92 7.31 2.91
C THR A 221 12.23 8.78 3.19
N ILE A 222 13.46 9.20 2.93
CA ILE A 222 13.91 10.58 3.14
C ILE A 222 13.10 11.54 2.25
N ALA A 223 12.96 11.23 0.95
CA ALA A 223 12.21 12.07 0.02
C ALA A 223 10.75 12.28 0.45
N ASN A 224 10.06 11.21 0.84
CA ASN A 224 8.66 11.29 1.29
C ASN A 224 8.51 12.03 2.64
N ILE A 225 9.46 11.89 3.56
CA ILE A 225 9.45 12.65 4.81
C ILE A 225 9.64 14.14 4.52
N PHE A 226 10.60 14.51 3.67
CA PHE A 226 10.80 15.91 3.28
C PHE A 226 9.56 16.51 2.60
N ASP A 227 8.90 15.74 1.74
CA ASP A 227 7.67 16.19 1.08
C ASP A 227 6.53 16.43 2.07
N LEU A 228 6.33 15.50 3.02
CA LEU A 228 5.34 15.66 4.09
C LEU A 228 5.66 16.85 5.00
N LEU A 229 6.93 17.04 5.36
CA LEU A 229 7.39 18.17 6.16
C LEU A 229 7.24 19.50 5.42
N LYS A 230 7.38 19.52 4.09
CA LYS A 230 7.15 20.71 3.29
C LYS A 230 5.66 21.09 3.25
N ASP A 231 4.78 20.08 3.22
CA ASP A 231 3.32 20.24 3.21
C ASP A 231 2.68 20.24 4.62
N TYR A 232 3.49 20.34 5.68
CA TYR A 232 3.04 20.14 7.06
C TYR A 232 1.83 21.02 7.45
N LYS A 233 1.77 22.28 6.97
CA LYS A 233 0.67 23.20 7.28
C LYS A 233 -0.67 22.67 6.79
N ASN A 234 -0.69 22.14 5.55
CA ASN A 234 -1.87 21.52 4.99
C ASN A 234 -2.19 20.23 5.75
N VAL A 235 -1.20 19.35 5.92
CA VAL A 235 -1.37 18.06 6.59
C VAL A 235 -1.97 18.23 8.00
N VAL A 236 -1.43 19.12 8.83
CA VAL A 236 -1.96 19.40 10.19
C VAL A 236 -3.36 20.02 10.14
N GLN A 237 -3.66 20.82 9.12
CA GLN A 237 -4.98 21.43 8.97
C GLN A 237 -6.06 20.41 8.56
N VAL A 238 -5.74 19.46 7.67
CA VAL A 238 -6.71 18.50 7.12
C VAL A 238 -6.73 17.16 7.86
N ASN A 239 -5.68 16.86 8.63
CA ASN A 239 -5.51 15.59 9.34
C ASN A 239 -5.43 15.83 10.85
N GLU A 240 -6.57 15.70 11.53
CA GLU A 240 -6.68 15.83 12.99
C GLU A 240 -5.80 14.84 13.76
N SER A 241 -5.28 13.79 13.10
CA SER A 241 -4.40 12.79 13.70
C SER A 241 -2.91 13.13 13.60
N ILE A 242 -2.55 14.30 13.06
CA ILE A 242 -1.16 14.75 12.90
C ILE A 242 -1.05 16.17 13.47
N SER A 243 -0.18 16.34 14.46
CA SER A 243 0.12 17.62 15.13
C SER A 243 1.50 18.15 14.77
#